data_AF-A0A8C9XH08-F1
#
_entry.id   AF-A0A8C9XH08-F1
#
_cell.length_a   1.000
_cell.length_b   1.000
_cell.length_c   1.000
_cell.angle_alpha   90.00
_cell.angle_beta   90.00
_cell.angle_gamma   90.00
#
_symmetry.space_group_name_H-M   'P 1'
#
loop_
_entity.id
_entity.type
_entity.pdbx_description
1 polymer ?
#
loop_
_entity_poly.entity_id
_entity_poly.type
_entity_poly.pdbx_seq_one_letter_code
_entity_poly.pdbx_strand_id
1 'polypeptide(L)'
;RLSQCLLREQRNMASSFLRVSLFKLFFSSSDGFIEYYLDHCDFNSSDLKDIEYIRSLYYNKVEYARFSSSLGKYVGYTEYGLKQADYFNSQASILAGLRATKETVCNTTLIMPTVERHQSEATISLLWFTELYGALWCKHSAMLVCSVYDFYPKQIRVKWTRDGQEVTSDVTSTDELADGDWYYQIHSHLEYTPR
;
A
#
# COMPACT_ATOMS: atom_id res chain seq x y z
N ARG A 1 -1.69 63.69 -27.30
CA ARG A 1 -1.93 62.28 -27.70
C ARG A 1 -0.80 61.33 -27.32
N LEU A 2 0.47 61.78 -27.20
CA LEU A 2 1.60 60.95 -26.73
C LEU A 2 1.62 60.66 -25.20
N SER A 3 1.07 61.56 -24.38
CA SER A 3 1.05 61.41 -22.91
C SER A 3 0.11 60.32 -22.39
N GLN A 4 -0.98 60.02 -23.12
CA GLN A 4 -1.93 58.97 -22.73
C GLN A 4 -1.47 57.55 -23.12
N CYS A 5 -0.56 57.41 -24.10
CA CYS A 5 0.03 56.10 -24.42
C CYS A 5 1.05 55.66 -23.36
N LEU A 6 1.96 56.53 -22.94
CA LEU A 6 2.96 56.25 -21.89
C LEU A 6 2.31 55.86 -20.55
N LEU A 7 1.23 56.54 -20.15
CA LEU A 7 0.48 56.19 -18.93
C LEU A 7 -0.25 54.85 -19.04
N ARG A 8 -0.67 54.44 -20.24
CA ARG A 8 -1.35 53.15 -20.49
C ARG A 8 -0.36 52.00 -20.54
N GLU A 9 0.83 52.23 -21.09
CA GLU A 9 1.95 51.26 -21.12
C GLU A 9 2.54 51.02 -19.72
N GLN A 10 2.73 52.08 -18.93
CA GLN A 10 3.16 51.99 -17.53
C GLN A 10 2.14 51.28 -16.63
N ARG A 11 0.82 51.53 -16.83
CA ARG A 11 -0.26 50.80 -16.12
C ARG A 11 -0.33 49.33 -16.50
N ASN A 12 -0.15 49.01 -17.79
CA ASN A 12 -0.17 47.62 -18.28
C ASN A 12 1.05 46.82 -17.79
N MET A 13 2.24 47.44 -17.74
CA MET A 13 3.42 46.83 -17.12
C MET A 13 3.21 46.61 -15.62
N ALA A 14 2.77 47.62 -14.85
CA ALA A 14 2.52 47.47 -13.42
C ALA A 14 1.46 46.40 -13.09
N SER A 15 0.41 46.28 -13.92
CA SER A 15 -0.61 45.23 -13.80
C SER A 15 -0.07 43.83 -14.12
N SER A 16 0.82 43.71 -15.11
CA SER A 16 1.51 42.46 -15.45
C SER A 16 2.47 42.03 -14.33
N PHE A 17 3.26 42.94 -13.78
CA PHE A 17 4.17 42.67 -12.65
C PHE A 17 3.41 42.27 -11.37
N LEU A 18 2.29 42.93 -11.05
CA LEU A 18 1.43 42.54 -9.92
C LEU A 18 0.81 41.15 -10.14
N ARG A 19 0.37 40.82 -11.35
CA ARG A 19 -0.18 39.49 -11.68
C ARG A 19 0.87 38.38 -11.62
N VAL A 20 2.09 38.62 -12.09
CA VAL A 20 3.20 37.66 -12.02
C VAL A 20 3.69 37.46 -10.59
N SER A 21 3.75 38.53 -9.79
CA SER A 21 4.13 38.46 -8.37
C SER A 21 3.07 37.77 -7.51
N LEU A 22 1.78 37.95 -7.81
CA LEU A 22 0.69 37.21 -7.15
C LEU A 22 0.66 35.73 -7.56
N PHE A 23 0.99 35.39 -8.82
CA PHE A 23 1.11 33.99 -9.25
C PHE A 23 2.21 33.23 -8.51
N LYS A 24 3.30 33.89 -8.09
CA LYS A 24 4.36 33.27 -7.27
C LYS A 24 3.95 33.03 -5.82
N LEU A 25 2.91 33.71 -5.32
CA LEU A 25 2.41 33.55 -3.94
C LEU A 25 1.44 32.36 -3.79
N PHE A 26 0.89 31.83 -4.89
CA PHE A 26 -0.03 30.68 -4.86
C PHE A 26 0.64 29.33 -5.14
N PHE A 27 1.92 29.32 -5.57
CA PHE A 27 2.68 28.10 -5.88
C PHE A 27 4.02 28.05 -5.14
N SER A 28 4.06 28.44 -3.87
CA SER A 28 5.17 28.01 -3.01
C SER A 28 4.94 26.54 -2.66
N SER A 29 5.53 25.61 -3.43
CA SER A 29 5.70 24.26 -2.91
C SER A 29 6.64 24.35 -1.72
N SER A 30 6.12 24.13 -0.51
CA SER A 30 6.99 23.91 0.64
C SER A 30 7.65 22.55 0.44
N ASP A 31 8.91 22.54 0.03
CA ASP A 31 9.69 21.30 -0.01
C ASP A 31 9.89 20.83 1.44
N GLY A 32 9.27 19.70 1.77
CA GLY A 32 9.37 19.04 3.07
C GLY A 32 10.37 17.90 3.01
N PHE A 33 11.21 17.78 4.04
CA PHE A 33 12.07 16.62 4.22
C PHE A 33 11.47 15.72 5.30
N ILE A 34 11.51 14.41 5.07
CA ILE A 34 11.06 13.42 6.04
C ILE A 34 12.17 12.42 6.31
N GLU A 35 12.50 12.27 7.60
CA GLU A 35 13.31 11.18 8.10
C GLU A 35 12.47 10.33 9.04
N TYR A 36 12.48 9.02 8.84
CA TYR A 36 11.79 8.07 9.71
C TYR A 36 12.53 6.75 9.69
N TYR A 37 12.29 5.95 10.73
CA TYR A 37 12.71 4.57 10.77
C TYR A 37 11.49 3.65 10.89
N LEU A 38 11.61 2.46 10.34
CA LEU A 38 10.61 1.41 10.46
C LEU A 38 11.23 0.22 11.16
N ASP A 39 10.65 -0.15 12.29
CA ASP A 39 10.90 -1.41 12.98
C ASP A 39 9.87 -2.43 12.52
N HIS A 40 10.32 -3.55 11.93
CA HIS A 40 9.45 -4.69 11.62
C HIS A 40 10.03 -5.99 12.16
N CYS A 41 9.12 -6.92 12.42
CA CYS A 41 9.40 -8.24 12.94
C CYS A 41 8.77 -9.26 11.99
N ASP A 42 9.60 -10.06 11.34
CA ASP A 42 9.13 -11.11 10.44
C ASP A 42 9.05 -12.42 11.21
N PHE A 43 7.82 -12.95 11.27
CA PHE A 43 7.52 -14.21 11.96
C PHE A 43 7.29 -15.30 10.92
N ASN A 44 8.06 -16.38 11.00
CA ASN A 44 7.87 -17.56 10.15
C ASN A 44 6.97 -18.63 10.82
N SER A 45 6.70 -18.50 12.12
CA SER A 45 5.89 -19.42 12.91
C SER A 45 5.42 -18.76 14.20
N SER A 46 4.33 -19.28 14.77
CA SER A 46 3.78 -18.87 16.07
C SER A 46 4.71 -19.16 17.25
N ASP A 47 5.74 -20.00 17.09
CA ASP A 47 6.67 -20.40 18.16
C ASP A 47 7.67 -19.30 18.57
N LEU A 48 7.64 -18.12 17.95
CA LEU A 48 8.44 -16.92 18.27
C LEU A 48 9.98 -17.10 18.37
N LYS A 49 10.52 -18.24 17.95
CA LYS A 49 11.96 -18.57 18.08
C LYS A 49 12.83 -17.96 16.97
N ASP A 50 12.32 -17.94 15.74
CA ASP A 50 13.06 -17.53 14.55
C ASP A 50 12.58 -16.17 14.02
N ILE A 51 12.37 -15.22 14.92
CA ILE A 51 11.92 -13.88 14.53
C ILE A 51 13.09 -13.10 13.93
N GLU A 52 12.87 -12.53 12.75
CA GLU A 52 13.80 -11.59 12.17
C GLU A 52 13.38 -10.16 12.50
N TYR A 53 14.21 -9.46 13.27
CA TYR A 53 14.01 -8.05 13.60
C TYR A 53 14.80 -7.18 12.64
N ILE A 54 14.13 -6.20 12.05
CA ILE A 54 14.73 -5.31 11.06
C ILE A 54 14.39 -3.86 11.43
N ARG A 55 15.42 -3.01 11.44
CA ARG A 55 15.29 -1.55 11.51
C ARG A 55 15.77 -0.94 10.21
N SER A 56 14.87 -0.33 9.47
CA SER A 56 15.13 0.33 8.19
C SER A 56 15.08 1.85 8.36
N LEU A 57 16.11 2.56 7.90
CA LEU A 57 16.22 4.03 8.00
C LEU A 57 15.95 4.68 6.65
N TYR A 58 15.02 5.62 6.63
CA TYR A 58 14.54 6.27 5.41
C TYR A 58 14.74 7.77 5.46
N TYR A 59 15.13 8.32 4.31
CA TYR A 59 15.11 9.75 4.04
C TYR A 59 14.35 10.00 2.74
N ASN A 60 13.28 10.82 2.78
CA ASN A 60 12.42 11.09 1.63
C ASN A 60 11.96 9.82 0.88
N LYS A 61 11.59 8.78 1.65
CA LYS A 61 11.16 7.44 1.18
C LYS A 61 12.27 6.60 0.53
N VAL A 62 13.52 7.07 0.52
CA VAL A 62 14.68 6.29 0.11
C VAL A 62 15.29 5.66 1.34
N GLU A 63 15.33 4.33 1.37
CA GLU A 63 16.04 3.61 2.40
C GLU A 63 17.55 3.81 2.22
N TYR A 64 18.21 4.35 3.25
CA TYR A 64 19.65 4.57 3.20
C TYR A 64 20.43 3.53 3.99
N ALA A 65 19.91 2.99 5.09
CA ALA A 65 20.59 1.94 5.85
C ALA A 65 19.61 1.04 6.59
N ARG A 66 19.99 -0.23 6.81
CA ARG A 66 19.17 -1.23 7.51
C ARG A 66 19.99 -2.06 8.47
N PHE A 67 19.51 -2.22 9.69
CA PHE A 67 19.94 -3.28 10.60
C PHE A 67 19.02 -4.49 10.44
N SER A 68 19.61 -5.68 10.48
CA SER A 68 18.90 -6.97 10.50
C SER A 68 19.46 -7.82 11.63
N SER A 69 18.61 -8.52 12.38
CA SER A 69 19.07 -9.37 13.48
C SER A 69 19.88 -10.57 12.99
N SER A 70 19.58 -11.07 11.80
CA SER A 70 20.34 -12.14 11.14
C SER A 70 21.80 -11.75 10.84
N LEU A 71 22.06 -10.51 10.40
CA LEU A 71 23.42 -10.00 10.19
C LEU A 71 24.03 -9.40 11.45
N GLY A 72 23.21 -8.93 12.38
CA GLY A 72 23.62 -8.30 13.64
C GLY A 72 24.34 -6.96 13.47
N LYS A 73 24.19 -6.31 12.31
CA LYS A 73 24.84 -5.04 11.93
C LYS A 73 24.01 -4.27 10.88
N TYR A 74 24.35 -2.99 10.68
CA TYR A 74 23.80 -2.17 9.61
C TYR A 74 24.47 -2.45 8.25
N VAL A 75 23.67 -2.38 7.19
CA VAL A 75 24.08 -2.36 5.78
C VAL A 75 23.58 -1.05 5.16
N GLY A 76 24.43 -0.35 4.43
CA GLY A 76 24.08 0.88 3.71
C GLY A 76 23.67 0.59 2.25
N TYR A 77 22.66 1.30 1.75
CA TYR A 77 22.14 1.16 0.38
C TYR A 77 22.37 2.40 -0.50
N THR A 78 22.83 3.50 0.10
CA THR A 78 23.22 4.72 -0.61
C THR A 78 24.63 5.13 -0.19
N GLU A 79 25.29 6.04 -0.91
CA GLU A 79 26.62 6.52 -0.53
C GLU A 79 26.63 7.12 0.90
N TYR A 80 25.60 7.89 1.23
CA TYR A 80 25.39 8.39 2.60
C TYR A 80 25.16 7.23 3.58
N GLY A 81 24.30 6.29 3.19
CA GLY A 81 23.98 5.10 3.96
C GLY A 81 25.16 4.22 4.31
N LEU A 82 26.15 4.09 3.43
CA LEU A 82 27.39 3.34 3.69
C LEU A 82 28.19 3.98 4.82
N LYS A 83 28.41 5.30 4.76
CA LYS A 83 29.11 6.06 5.81
C LYS A 83 28.37 5.94 7.15
N GLN A 84 27.04 6.00 7.10
CA GLN A 84 26.22 5.90 8.29
C GLN A 84 26.21 4.49 8.89
N ALA A 85 26.18 3.45 8.05
CA ALA A 85 26.29 2.06 8.47
C ALA A 85 27.64 1.79 9.14
N ASP A 86 28.75 2.28 8.58
CA ASP A 86 30.08 2.15 9.19
C ASP A 86 30.13 2.82 10.59
N TYR A 87 29.58 4.04 10.70
CA TYR A 87 29.47 4.74 11.97
C TYR A 87 28.66 3.96 13.02
N PHE A 88 27.47 3.47 12.65
CA PHE A 88 26.65 2.68 13.59
C PHE A 88 27.30 1.34 13.95
N ASN A 89 27.96 0.70 12.99
CA ASN A 89 28.63 -0.58 13.21
C ASN A 89 29.87 -0.46 14.11
N SER A 90 30.51 0.71 14.15
CA SER A 90 31.58 1.00 15.11
C SER A 90 31.10 1.21 16.56
N GLN A 91 29.79 1.35 16.78
CA GLN A 91 29.20 1.63 18.10
C GLN A 91 28.55 0.38 18.70
N ALA A 92 29.30 -0.30 19.56
CA ALA A 92 28.84 -1.50 20.24
C ALA A 92 27.54 -1.30 21.06
N SER A 93 27.36 -0.12 21.66
CA SER A 93 26.15 0.22 22.43
C SER A 93 24.89 0.24 21.56
N ILE A 94 24.98 0.78 20.34
CA ILE A 94 23.85 0.82 19.39
C ILE A 94 23.48 -0.60 18.96
N LEU A 95 24.46 -1.40 18.57
CA LEU A 95 24.21 -2.79 18.15
C LEU A 95 23.65 -3.64 19.28
N ALA A 96 24.15 -3.47 20.51
CA ALA A 96 23.62 -4.16 21.68
C ALA A 96 22.17 -3.75 21.97
N GLY A 97 21.85 -2.45 21.88
CA GLY A 97 20.49 -1.94 22.06
C GLY A 97 19.49 -2.51 21.04
N LEU A 98 19.89 -2.62 19.78
CA LEU A 98 19.02 -3.20 18.72
C LEU A 98 18.77 -4.70 18.93
N ARG A 99 19.80 -5.44 19.38
CA ARG A 99 19.64 -6.86 19.74
C ARG A 99 18.68 -7.05 20.91
N ALA A 100 18.72 -6.16 21.91
CA ALA A 100 17.75 -6.17 22.99
C ALA A 100 16.35 -5.75 22.52
N THR A 101 16.26 -4.81 21.57
CA THR A 101 14.98 -4.33 21.01
C THR A 101 14.20 -5.43 20.31
N LYS A 102 14.89 -6.37 19.64
CA LYS A 102 14.26 -7.58 19.07
C LYS A 102 13.42 -8.30 20.14
N GLU A 103 13.99 -8.55 21.30
CA GLU A 103 13.31 -9.27 22.39
C GLU A 103 12.20 -8.43 23.02
N THR A 104 12.30 -7.10 23.06
CA THR A 104 11.26 -6.28 23.71
C THR A 104 10.12 -5.88 22.78
N VAL A 105 10.39 -5.73 21.48
CA VAL A 105 9.39 -5.28 20.48
C VAL A 105 8.76 -6.46 19.76
N CYS A 106 9.56 -7.43 19.32
CA CYS A 106 9.03 -8.56 18.55
C CYS A 106 8.43 -9.65 19.43
N ASN A 107 8.91 -9.82 20.66
CA ASN A 107 8.35 -10.80 21.60
C ASN A 107 7.12 -10.24 22.33
N THR A 108 6.14 -9.79 21.55
CA THR A 108 4.89 -9.28 22.11
C THR A 108 3.94 -10.44 22.39
N THR A 109 4.06 -11.04 23.57
CA THR A 109 3.31 -12.22 24.04
C THR A 109 1.78 -12.03 24.04
N LEU A 110 1.29 -10.79 23.90
CA LEU A 110 -0.14 -10.44 24.01
C LEU A 110 -0.83 -10.19 22.67
N ILE A 111 -0.13 -9.58 21.69
CA ILE A 111 -0.76 -9.13 20.44
C ILE A 111 -0.78 -10.26 19.40
N MET A 112 0.35 -10.96 19.23
CA MET A 112 0.48 -12.01 18.21
C MET A 112 -0.57 -13.13 18.34
N PRO A 113 -0.83 -13.70 19.54
CA PRO A 113 -1.84 -14.75 19.67
C PRO A 113 -3.27 -14.29 19.40
N THR A 114 -3.55 -12.99 19.54
CA THR A 114 -4.91 -12.45 19.33
C THR A 114 -5.17 -12.25 17.83
N VAL A 115 -4.18 -11.72 17.11
CA VAL A 115 -4.28 -11.48 15.66
C VAL A 115 -4.23 -12.79 14.87
N GLU A 116 -3.37 -13.74 15.25
CA GLU A 116 -3.27 -15.04 14.56
C GLU A 116 -4.51 -15.92 14.74
N ARG A 117 -5.16 -15.86 15.92
CA ARG A 117 -6.38 -16.64 16.19
C ARG A 117 -7.65 -15.96 15.71
N HIS A 118 -7.59 -14.70 15.32
CA HIS A 118 -8.76 -14.03 14.79
C HIS A 118 -9.10 -14.65 13.44
N GLN A 119 -10.33 -15.13 13.33
CA GLN A 119 -10.88 -15.64 12.09
C GLN A 119 -12.33 -15.18 12.04
N SER A 120 -12.71 -14.55 10.94
CA SER A 120 -14.10 -14.16 10.71
C SER A 120 -14.71 -15.02 9.63
N GLU A 121 -16.02 -15.22 9.75
CA GLU A 121 -16.82 -15.84 8.69
C GLU A 121 -17.09 -14.79 7.61
N ALA A 122 -17.01 -15.21 6.35
CA ALA A 122 -17.18 -14.32 5.23
C ALA A 122 -18.67 -14.09 4.91
N THR A 123 -19.02 -12.86 4.56
CA THR A 123 -20.35 -12.51 4.03
C THR A 123 -20.36 -12.68 2.51
N ILE A 124 -21.25 -13.53 1.97
CA ILE A 124 -21.32 -13.81 0.53
C ILE A 124 -22.55 -13.14 -0.09
N SER A 125 -22.36 -12.41 -1.18
CA SER A 125 -23.40 -11.83 -2.02
C SER A 125 -23.28 -12.36 -3.45
N LEU A 126 -24.37 -12.94 -3.98
CA LEU A 126 -24.44 -13.44 -5.35
C LEU A 126 -25.44 -12.60 -6.14
N LEU A 127 -24.96 -11.92 -7.17
CA LEU A 127 -25.73 -11.11 -8.08
C LEU A 127 -25.63 -11.67 -9.50
N TRP A 128 -26.63 -11.37 -10.32
CA TRP A 128 -26.64 -11.74 -11.73
C TRP A 128 -27.06 -10.53 -12.56
N PHE A 129 -26.40 -10.36 -13.70
CA PHE A 129 -26.64 -9.29 -14.65
C PHE A 129 -26.85 -9.88 -16.03
N THR A 130 -27.78 -9.30 -16.79
CA THR A 130 -28.00 -9.64 -18.20
C THR A 130 -27.78 -8.39 -19.02
N GLU A 131 -26.93 -8.45 -20.04
CA GLU A 131 -26.82 -7.35 -21.00
C GLU A 131 -28.06 -7.37 -21.91
N LEU A 132 -28.95 -6.38 -21.74
CA LEU A 132 -30.21 -6.27 -22.47
C LEU A 132 -30.11 -5.53 -23.82
N TYR A 133 -28.92 -5.26 -24.34
CA TYR A 133 -28.73 -4.45 -25.55
C TYR A 133 -27.97 -5.18 -26.65
N GLY A 134 -28.67 -5.62 -27.72
CA GLY A 134 -28.00 -5.93 -28.99
C GLY A 134 -28.71 -6.89 -29.95
N ALA A 135 -29.75 -6.40 -30.65
CA ALA A 135 -30.18 -6.78 -32.00
C ALA A 135 -30.00 -8.25 -32.46
N LEU A 136 -31.07 -9.06 -32.36
CA LEU A 136 -31.48 -10.24 -33.17
C LEU A 136 -30.44 -11.31 -33.63
N TRP A 137 -29.16 -11.16 -33.34
CA TRP A 137 -28.04 -11.96 -33.87
C TRP A 137 -26.83 -12.02 -32.93
N CYS A 138 -26.78 -11.27 -31.82
CA CYS A 138 -25.75 -11.42 -30.78
C CYS A 138 -26.25 -12.34 -29.65
N LYS A 139 -25.46 -13.35 -29.31
CA LYS A 139 -25.66 -14.14 -28.09
C LYS A 139 -25.60 -13.20 -26.89
N HIS A 140 -26.67 -13.13 -26.10
CA HIS A 140 -26.67 -12.35 -24.86
C HIS A 140 -25.70 -13.00 -23.87
N SER A 141 -24.63 -12.30 -23.51
CA SER A 141 -23.79 -12.68 -22.38
C SER A 141 -24.50 -12.26 -21.10
N ALA A 142 -24.52 -13.16 -20.12
CA ALA A 142 -24.96 -12.90 -18.77
C ALA A 142 -23.78 -13.09 -17.83
N MET A 143 -23.76 -12.34 -16.74
CA MET A 143 -22.66 -12.36 -15.78
C MET A 143 -23.21 -12.68 -14.40
N LEU A 144 -22.59 -13.65 -13.71
CA LEU A 144 -22.76 -13.85 -12.28
C LEU A 144 -21.62 -13.14 -11.55
N VAL A 145 -21.94 -12.48 -10.45
CA VAL A 145 -20.97 -11.78 -9.60
C VAL A 145 -21.10 -12.32 -8.19
N CYS A 146 -20.04 -12.96 -7.71
CA CYS A 146 -19.89 -13.42 -6.34
C CYS A 146 -18.95 -12.46 -5.62
N SER A 147 -19.51 -11.68 -4.71
CA SER A 147 -18.77 -10.79 -3.83
C SER A 147 -18.68 -11.40 -2.45
N VAL A 148 -17.47 -11.46 -1.90
CA VAL A 148 -17.19 -12.00 -0.58
C VAL A 148 -16.57 -10.89 0.26
N TYR A 149 -17.14 -10.62 1.44
CA TYR A 149 -16.79 -9.52 2.33
C TYR A 149 -16.47 -10.01 3.74
N ASP A 150 -15.95 -9.11 4.57
CA ASP A 150 -15.83 -9.24 6.03
C ASP A 150 -14.99 -10.43 6.50
N PHE A 151 -14.09 -10.95 5.65
CA PHE A 151 -13.27 -12.11 5.97
C PHE A 151 -11.87 -11.74 6.44
N TYR A 152 -11.33 -12.55 7.34
CA TYR A 152 -9.98 -12.47 7.86
C TYR A 152 -9.53 -13.88 8.29
N PRO A 153 -8.27 -14.30 8.04
CA PRO A 153 -7.19 -13.57 7.38
C PRO A 153 -7.38 -13.41 5.86
N LYS A 154 -6.45 -12.71 5.20
CA LYS A 154 -6.50 -12.37 3.77
C LYS A 154 -6.67 -13.59 2.85
N GLN A 155 -6.11 -14.75 3.21
CA GLN A 155 -6.12 -15.92 2.34
C GLN A 155 -7.51 -16.54 2.23
N ILE A 156 -8.10 -16.51 1.03
CA ILE A 156 -9.39 -17.12 0.72
C ILE A 156 -9.35 -17.85 -0.63
N ARG A 157 -10.28 -18.78 -0.86
CA ARG A 157 -10.45 -19.46 -2.15
C ARG A 157 -11.90 -19.42 -2.60
N VAL A 158 -12.17 -18.68 -3.67
CA VAL A 158 -13.49 -18.62 -4.33
C VAL A 158 -13.51 -19.56 -5.53
N LYS A 159 -14.58 -20.35 -5.67
CA LYS A 159 -14.77 -21.28 -6.78
C LYS A 159 -16.18 -21.19 -7.36
N TRP A 160 -16.27 -21.32 -8.67
CA TRP A 160 -17.53 -21.52 -9.38
C TRP A 160 -17.73 -23.00 -9.69
N THR A 161 -18.96 -23.49 -9.48
CA THR A 161 -19.34 -24.85 -9.89
C THR A 161 -20.62 -24.82 -10.70
N ARG A 162 -20.71 -25.70 -11.70
CA ARG A 162 -21.91 -25.94 -12.50
C ARG A 162 -22.15 -27.44 -12.53
N ASP A 163 -23.30 -27.88 -12.05
CA ASP A 163 -23.66 -29.31 -11.95
C ASP A 163 -22.60 -30.16 -11.23
N GLY A 164 -21.96 -29.58 -10.21
CA GLY A 164 -20.91 -30.23 -9.41
C GLY A 164 -19.51 -30.23 -10.04
N GLN A 165 -19.33 -29.68 -11.24
CA GLN A 165 -18.02 -29.53 -11.88
C GLN A 165 -17.49 -28.11 -11.73
N GLU A 166 -16.20 -27.98 -11.41
CA GLU A 166 -15.54 -26.67 -11.27
C GLU A 166 -15.44 -25.98 -12.62
N VAL A 167 -15.90 -24.72 -12.68
CA VAL A 167 -15.86 -23.88 -13.88
C VAL A 167 -14.71 -22.89 -13.71
N THR A 168 -13.77 -22.93 -14.64
CA THR A 168 -12.61 -22.02 -14.68
C THR A 168 -12.54 -21.19 -15.96
N SER A 169 -13.25 -21.61 -17.02
CA SER A 169 -13.41 -20.80 -18.22
C SER A 169 -14.31 -19.60 -17.92
N ASP A 170 -13.96 -18.44 -18.47
CA ASP A 170 -14.77 -17.22 -18.40
C ASP A 170 -15.00 -16.71 -16.95
N VAL A 171 -14.12 -17.12 -16.03
CA VAL A 171 -14.06 -16.62 -14.65
C VAL A 171 -12.96 -15.57 -14.54
N THR A 172 -13.28 -14.44 -13.93
CA THR A 172 -12.30 -13.41 -13.54
C THR A 172 -12.47 -13.04 -12.07
N SER A 173 -11.40 -12.68 -11.38
CA SER A 173 -11.46 -12.27 -9.98
C SER A 173 -10.57 -11.06 -9.72
N THR A 174 -10.95 -10.22 -8.77
CA THR A 174 -10.09 -9.17 -8.22
C THR A 174 -9.02 -9.79 -7.31
N ASP A 175 -7.97 -9.04 -7.02
CA ASP A 175 -7.10 -9.31 -5.86
C ASP A 175 -7.92 -9.16 -4.56
N GLU A 176 -7.45 -9.72 -3.44
CA GLU A 176 -8.08 -9.47 -2.14
C GLU A 176 -7.77 -8.04 -1.69
N LEU A 177 -8.83 -7.24 -1.54
CA LEU A 177 -8.76 -5.83 -1.21
C LEU A 177 -8.94 -5.65 0.30
N ALA A 178 -8.09 -4.85 0.93
CA ALA A 178 -8.23 -4.52 2.35
C ALA A 178 -9.23 -3.37 2.55
N ASP A 179 -10.16 -3.55 3.49
CA ASP A 179 -11.24 -2.59 3.75
C ASP A 179 -10.81 -1.42 4.65
N GLY A 180 -9.67 -1.58 5.33
CA GLY A 180 -9.11 -0.59 6.25
C GLY A 180 -9.61 -0.74 7.69
N ASP A 181 -10.40 -1.76 7.98
CA ASP A 181 -10.99 -2.07 9.29
C ASP A 181 -10.64 -3.49 9.78
N TRP A 182 -9.51 -4.03 9.29
CA TRP A 182 -8.98 -5.39 9.48
C TRP A 182 -9.55 -6.47 8.55
N TYR A 183 -10.66 -6.24 7.87
CA TYR A 183 -11.24 -7.24 6.98
C TYR A 183 -10.84 -7.03 5.52
N TYR A 184 -11.16 -8.04 4.71
CA TYR A 184 -10.90 -8.09 3.28
C TYR A 184 -12.17 -8.38 2.49
N GLN A 185 -12.12 -7.98 1.22
CA GLN A 185 -13.12 -8.33 0.21
C GLN A 185 -12.48 -8.88 -1.07
N ILE A 186 -13.23 -9.72 -1.80
CA ILE A 186 -12.87 -10.23 -3.12
C ILE A 186 -14.12 -10.37 -3.99
N HIS A 187 -14.00 -10.04 -5.28
CA HIS A 187 -15.09 -10.16 -6.24
C HIS A 187 -14.71 -11.10 -7.38
N SER A 188 -15.53 -12.12 -7.61
CA SER A 188 -15.37 -13.06 -8.72
C SER A 188 -16.55 -12.95 -9.68
N HIS A 189 -16.27 -12.96 -10.97
CA HIS A 189 -17.23 -12.78 -12.05
C HIS A 189 -17.18 -14.01 -12.94
N LEU A 190 -18.34 -14.55 -13.31
CA LEU A 190 -18.48 -15.65 -14.25
C LEU A 190 -19.38 -15.21 -15.40
N GLU A 191 -18.81 -15.11 -16.59
CA GLU A 191 -19.58 -14.89 -17.82
C GLU A 191 -20.15 -16.22 -18.34
N TYR A 192 -21.39 -16.17 -18.81
CA TYR A 192 -22.05 -17.32 -19.42
C TYR A 192 -23.08 -16.88 -20.45
N THR A 193 -23.37 -17.75 -21.42
CA THR A 193 -24.53 -17.57 -22.30
C THR A 193 -25.70 -18.38 -21.74
N PRO A 194 -26.83 -17.75 -21.36
CA PRO A 194 -28.04 -18.46 -20.96
C PRO A 194 -28.52 -19.41 -22.08
N ARG A 195 -29.05 -20.57 -21.70
CA ARG A 195 -29.67 -21.52 -22.63
C ARG A 195 -31.15 -21.22 -22.82
#